data_AF-A0A1Y3BM36-F1
#
_entry.id   AF-A0A1Y3BM36-F1
#
_cell.length_a   1.000
_cell.length_b   1.000
_cell.length_c   1.000
_cell.angle_alpha   90.00
_cell.angle_beta   90.00
_cell.angle_gamma   90.00
#
_symmetry.space_group_name_H-M   'P 1'
#
loop_
_entity.id
_entity.type
_entity.pdbx_description
1 polymer ?
#
loop_
_entity_poly.entity_id
_entity_poly.type
_entity_poly.pdbx_seq_one_letter_code
_entity_poly.pdbx_strand_id
1 'polypeptide(L)'
;MHMNNLGRHYSEPYFKRIEKLLRIPDNLLINVPKKWNFNPGWTRYELIDDNVTNTRYKSETVEHPLEDSLVFDVEVSLDKNNYNRPTLAVALSPNAWYSWCSDALINISHDQITNEFNFSNKIAMNDLIPMGTFADTERLIVGHNVSFDRSFIQEQYKIDLDQTRFLDTMSLHICVSGLNQEQKIFAIRNGNPWETISSLNNLNDVYKLYCQSKSGVSKDPRDIFVKGTMNDVFENFSHLTDYCANDVSVTLQILKSLFPQFLERFPSPITLAGMLEMSVMYLPVNQNIWKRYLDESQSIYNQYKNEINETLKEIACESCQALVNDEYRKDPWFWDLDWKTRTIAYKKSFKEIEYDKLDDKKSLIEELIDTKKYLKKNQPILPGYPQWFVELCENSKYLNKIDKLDFNDIFNFDQFNITTRLRTIPKILKLMWNGYPLYFDQTYGWGYLVPYMDEIEDDTNFPPFETMKKFIDNRNIDNLDMEKCIKDVRIPGCLFFKLPHKDGPNKRVGNPLSKDFIKKISDGTLKSSMSTISNDLISHQNKISYWVNSSKRILSQLIIPYDADNGD
;
A
#
# COMPACT_ATOMS: atom_id res chain seq x y z
N MET A 1 33.53 -32.68 -0.42
CA MET A 1 34.47 -32.43 -1.54
C MET A 1 33.73 -32.09 -2.83
N HIS A 2 32.85 -32.97 -3.34
CA HIS A 2 32.11 -32.75 -4.59
C HIS A 2 31.29 -31.44 -4.63
N MET A 3 30.47 -31.17 -3.59
CA MET A 3 29.68 -29.93 -3.53
C MET A 3 30.55 -28.66 -3.53
N ASN A 4 31.71 -28.67 -2.88
CA ASN A 4 32.62 -27.52 -2.91
C ASN A 4 33.26 -27.33 -4.29
N ASN A 5 33.52 -28.43 -5.02
CA ASN A 5 34.01 -28.35 -6.40
C ASN A 5 32.94 -27.78 -7.34
N LEU A 6 31.67 -28.19 -7.17
CA LEU A 6 30.54 -27.59 -7.89
C LEU A 6 30.40 -26.10 -7.55
N GLY A 7 30.40 -25.76 -6.25
CA GLY A 7 30.35 -24.38 -5.79
C GLY A 7 31.43 -23.53 -6.45
N ARG A 8 32.68 -23.98 -6.44
CA ARG A 8 33.79 -23.28 -7.13
C ARG A 8 33.55 -23.17 -8.63
N HIS A 9 33.14 -24.25 -9.30
CA HIS A 9 32.92 -24.23 -10.75
C HIS A 9 31.92 -23.13 -11.15
N TYR A 10 30.81 -23.00 -10.42
CA TYR A 10 29.80 -22.00 -10.70
C TYR A 10 30.11 -20.60 -10.13
N SER A 11 30.83 -20.48 -9.01
CA SER A 11 31.11 -19.18 -8.38
C SER A 11 32.38 -18.51 -8.87
N GLU A 12 33.42 -19.27 -9.24
CA GLU A 12 34.77 -18.75 -9.54
C GLU A 12 34.79 -17.74 -10.70
N PRO A 13 34.07 -17.94 -11.83
CA PRO A 13 34.07 -16.95 -12.91
C PRO A 13 33.57 -15.59 -12.43
N TYR A 14 32.45 -15.58 -11.69
CA TYR A 14 31.84 -14.37 -11.13
C TYR A 14 32.65 -13.79 -9.98
N PHE A 15 33.30 -14.62 -9.16
CA PHE A 15 34.20 -14.17 -8.11
C PHE A 15 35.32 -13.29 -8.69
N LYS A 16 35.91 -13.69 -9.83
CA LYS A 16 36.90 -12.87 -10.54
C LYS A 16 36.35 -11.52 -10.99
N ARG A 17 35.06 -11.44 -11.35
CA ARG A 17 34.39 -10.17 -11.71
C ARG A 17 34.14 -9.31 -10.47
N ILE A 18 33.77 -9.92 -9.34
CA ILE A 18 33.71 -9.23 -8.06
C ILE A 18 35.10 -8.64 -7.74
N GLU A 19 36.18 -9.42 -7.86
CA GLU A 19 37.53 -8.91 -7.63
C GLU A 19 37.91 -7.73 -8.54
N LYS A 20 37.49 -7.74 -9.82
CA LYS A 20 37.67 -6.60 -10.72
C LYS A 20 36.99 -5.34 -10.18
N LEU A 21 35.74 -5.46 -9.70
CA LEU A 21 35.01 -4.34 -9.09
C LEU A 21 35.67 -3.86 -7.79
N LEU A 22 36.14 -4.79 -6.96
CA LEU A 22 36.83 -4.46 -5.71
C LEU A 22 38.14 -3.70 -5.94
N ARG A 23 38.80 -3.94 -7.08
CA ARG A 23 40.04 -3.28 -7.49
C ARG A 23 39.84 -1.94 -8.20
N ILE A 24 38.59 -1.49 -8.39
CA ILE A 24 38.31 -0.17 -8.97
C ILE A 24 39.02 0.89 -8.13
N PRO A 25 39.90 1.70 -8.74
CA PRO A 25 40.70 2.66 -8.01
C PRO A 25 39.83 3.81 -7.49
N ASP A 26 40.17 4.34 -6.31
CA ASP A 26 39.37 5.41 -5.69
C ASP A 26 39.43 6.72 -6.50
N ASN A 27 40.44 6.89 -7.38
CA ASN A 27 40.49 8.03 -8.30
C ASN A 27 39.30 8.06 -9.26
N LEU A 28 38.81 6.91 -9.73
CA LEU A 28 37.65 6.81 -10.63
C LEU A 28 36.35 7.10 -9.87
N LEU A 29 36.30 6.79 -8.58
CA LEU A 29 35.17 7.10 -7.69
C LEU A 29 35.09 8.58 -7.33
N ILE A 30 36.23 9.24 -7.14
CA ILE A 30 36.29 10.68 -6.86
C ILE A 30 35.99 11.49 -8.12
N ASN A 31 36.46 11.00 -9.27
CA ASN A 31 36.21 11.61 -10.57
C ASN A 31 34.91 11.04 -11.18
N VAL A 32 33.78 11.54 -10.68
CA VAL A 32 32.47 11.35 -11.33
C VAL A 32 32.33 12.38 -12.47
N PRO A 33 31.76 12.02 -13.64
CA PRO A 33 31.45 12.97 -14.69
C PRO A 33 30.55 14.10 -14.18
N LYS A 34 30.96 15.36 -14.34
CA LYS A 34 30.16 16.53 -13.93
C LYS A 34 29.21 17.04 -15.02
N LYS A 35 29.39 16.56 -16.25
CA LYS A 35 28.56 16.94 -17.39
C LYS A 35 28.09 15.67 -18.08
N TRP A 36 26.85 15.32 -17.82
CA TRP A 36 26.19 14.17 -18.42
C TRP A 36 25.59 14.53 -19.78
N ASN A 37 25.66 13.59 -20.71
CA ASN A 37 25.08 13.71 -22.04
C ASN A 37 23.59 13.37 -21.98
N PHE A 38 22.77 14.30 -22.46
CA PHE A 38 21.31 14.16 -22.48
C PHE A 38 20.84 13.69 -23.86
N ASN A 39 21.22 12.46 -24.22
CA ASN A 39 20.83 11.79 -25.47
C ASN A 39 20.20 10.42 -25.15
N PRO A 40 19.25 9.91 -25.97
CA PRO A 40 18.63 8.62 -25.72
C PRO A 40 19.66 7.49 -25.79
N GLY A 41 19.50 6.48 -24.93
CA GLY A 41 20.40 5.33 -24.87
C GLY A 41 21.64 5.55 -23.99
N TRP A 42 22.66 4.73 -24.19
CA TRP A 42 23.87 4.73 -23.37
C TRP A 42 24.93 5.71 -23.84
N THR A 43 25.53 6.42 -22.90
CA THR A 43 26.79 7.15 -23.10
C THR A 43 27.85 6.61 -22.13
N ARG A 44 29.02 6.27 -22.66
CA ARG A 44 30.22 5.84 -21.92
C ARG A 44 31.14 7.03 -21.68
N TYR A 45 31.70 7.14 -20.48
CA TYR A 45 32.64 8.19 -20.06
C TYR A 45 33.93 7.54 -19.56
N GLU A 46 34.92 7.45 -20.44
CA GLU A 46 36.24 6.92 -20.12
C GLU A 46 37.16 8.05 -19.63
N LEU A 47 37.81 7.85 -18.49
CA LEU A 47 38.70 8.84 -17.89
C LEU A 47 40.02 8.90 -18.69
N ILE A 48 40.34 10.06 -19.27
CA ILE A 48 41.58 10.27 -20.06
C ILE A 48 42.68 10.93 -19.23
N ASP A 49 42.32 11.90 -18.40
CA ASP A 49 43.25 12.69 -17.58
C ASP A 49 42.64 12.88 -16.19
N ASP A 50 43.39 12.51 -15.15
CA ASP A 50 43.00 12.51 -13.74
C ASP A 50 43.54 13.72 -12.97
N ASN A 51 44.08 14.72 -13.65
CA ASN A 51 44.48 15.99 -13.02
C ASN A 51 43.27 16.64 -12.32
N VAL A 52 43.35 16.74 -10.99
CA VAL A 52 42.30 17.23 -10.05
C VAL A 52 41.65 18.57 -10.46
N THR A 53 42.35 19.40 -11.25
CA THR A 53 41.87 20.70 -11.71
C THR A 53 41.14 20.68 -13.05
N ASN A 54 41.28 19.64 -13.88
CA ASN A 54 40.66 19.57 -15.21
C ASN A 54 40.44 18.13 -15.69
N THR A 55 39.69 17.34 -14.91
CA THR A 55 39.32 15.96 -15.26
C THR A 55 38.68 15.92 -16.65
N ARG A 56 39.24 15.12 -17.57
CA ARG A 56 38.71 14.98 -18.94
C ARG A 56 38.19 13.57 -19.17
N TYR A 57 37.01 13.50 -19.77
CA TYR A 57 36.40 12.26 -20.20
C TYR A 57 36.34 12.19 -21.72
N LYS A 58 36.55 10.99 -22.25
CA LYS A 58 36.11 10.62 -23.59
C LYS A 58 34.67 10.14 -23.48
N SER A 59 33.74 10.95 -23.97
CA SER A 59 32.32 10.57 -24.05
C SER A 59 32.03 9.92 -25.40
N GLU A 60 31.47 8.72 -25.41
CA GLU A 60 31.04 8.03 -26.62
C GLU A 60 29.67 7.38 -26.43
N THR A 61 28.78 7.52 -27.43
CA THR A 61 27.50 6.80 -27.44
C THR A 61 27.76 5.35 -27.77
N VAL A 62 27.19 4.45 -26.98
CA VAL A 62 27.32 3.00 -27.15
C VAL A 62 25.94 2.37 -27.14
N GLU A 63 25.79 1.19 -27.75
CA GLU A 63 24.50 0.47 -27.72
C GLU A 63 24.22 -0.14 -26.34
N HIS A 64 25.28 -0.57 -25.64
CA HIS A 64 25.22 -1.14 -24.31
C HIS A 64 26.58 -1.01 -23.59
N PRO A 65 26.64 -1.20 -22.25
CA PRO A 65 27.91 -1.24 -21.52
C PRO A 65 28.82 -2.35 -22.03
N LEU A 66 30.13 -2.07 -22.09
CA LEU A 66 31.11 -2.94 -22.78
C LEU A 66 31.78 -3.94 -21.83
N GLU A 67 31.93 -3.60 -20.56
CA GLU A 67 32.61 -4.46 -19.59
C GLU A 67 31.72 -5.55 -18.97
N ASP A 68 32.37 -6.62 -18.53
CA ASP A 68 31.77 -7.81 -17.91
C ASP A 68 31.46 -7.64 -16.41
N SER A 69 31.83 -6.52 -15.81
CA SER A 69 31.72 -6.27 -14.38
C SER A 69 31.18 -4.87 -14.16
N LEU A 70 29.99 -4.76 -13.59
CA LEU A 70 29.29 -3.49 -13.44
C LEU A 70 28.68 -3.33 -12.05
N VAL A 71 28.67 -2.10 -11.54
CA VAL A 71 27.73 -1.66 -10.51
C VAL A 71 26.66 -0.84 -11.20
N PHE A 72 25.38 -1.09 -10.92
CA PHE A 72 24.25 -0.56 -11.69
C PHE A 72 23.09 -0.16 -10.78
N ASP A 73 22.43 0.94 -11.16
CA ASP A 73 21.23 1.47 -10.52
C ASP A 73 20.31 2.10 -11.59
N VAL A 74 18.99 1.94 -11.42
CA VAL A 74 17.97 2.55 -12.29
C VAL A 74 16.93 3.33 -11.51
N GLU A 75 16.57 4.49 -12.03
CA GLU A 75 15.46 5.30 -11.53
C GLU A 75 14.28 5.30 -12.51
N VAL A 76 13.09 5.17 -11.93
CA VAL A 76 11.82 5.05 -12.65
C VAL A 76 10.87 6.14 -12.17
N SER A 77 10.44 7.01 -13.09
CA SER A 77 9.42 8.01 -12.80
C SER A 77 8.04 7.35 -12.65
N LEU A 78 7.38 7.63 -11.53
CA LEU A 78 6.01 7.21 -11.21
C LEU A 78 4.95 8.20 -11.74
N ASP A 79 5.34 9.14 -12.59
CA ASP A 79 4.40 9.95 -13.35
C ASP A 79 3.44 9.02 -14.10
N LYS A 80 2.14 9.30 -13.99
CA LYS A 80 1.08 8.52 -14.64
C LYS A 80 1.27 8.47 -16.16
N ASN A 81 1.90 9.48 -16.73
CA ASN A 81 2.17 9.59 -18.16
C ASN A 81 3.40 8.76 -18.60
N ASN A 82 4.25 8.34 -17.66
CA ASN A 82 5.47 7.56 -17.95
C ASN A 82 5.23 6.04 -17.93
N TYR A 83 4.05 5.59 -17.49
CA TYR A 83 3.68 4.17 -17.43
C TYR A 83 4.71 3.26 -16.73
N ASN A 84 5.44 3.79 -15.73
CA ASN A 84 6.54 3.13 -15.01
C ASN A 84 7.73 2.70 -15.90
N ARG A 85 7.95 3.33 -17.06
CA ARG A 85 9.14 3.08 -17.88
C ARG A 85 10.42 3.52 -17.16
N PRO A 86 11.54 2.79 -17.32
CA PRO A 86 12.82 3.25 -16.77
C PRO A 86 13.15 4.62 -17.35
N THR A 87 13.62 5.54 -16.51
CA THR A 87 13.80 6.95 -16.88
C THR A 87 15.28 7.28 -17.03
N LEU A 88 16.08 6.95 -16.01
CA LEU A 88 17.52 7.15 -15.99
C LEU A 88 18.19 5.92 -15.41
N ALA A 89 19.40 5.62 -15.86
CA ALA A 89 20.22 4.60 -15.23
C ALA A 89 21.69 5.01 -15.25
N VAL A 90 22.44 4.59 -14.23
CA VAL A 90 23.87 4.82 -14.16
C VAL A 90 24.56 3.49 -13.91
N ALA A 91 25.70 3.29 -14.58
CA ALA A 91 26.57 2.16 -14.30
C ALA A 91 28.02 2.60 -14.12
N LEU A 92 28.76 1.84 -13.32
CA LEU A 92 30.19 1.98 -13.13
C LEU A 92 30.88 0.65 -13.44
N SER A 93 31.85 0.71 -14.35
CA SER A 93 32.74 -0.42 -14.66
C SER A 93 34.16 -0.15 -14.17
N PRO A 94 35.08 -1.13 -14.26
CA PRO A 94 36.48 -0.90 -13.96
C PRO A 94 37.18 0.16 -14.80
N ASN A 95 36.62 0.50 -15.98
CA ASN A 95 37.27 1.40 -16.94
C ASN A 95 36.52 2.72 -17.12
N ALA A 96 35.19 2.75 -16.92
CA ALA A 96 34.37 3.88 -17.31
C ALA A 96 33.09 4.03 -16.48
N TRP A 97 32.59 5.25 -16.47
CA TRP A 97 31.22 5.58 -16.05
C TRP A 97 30.27 5.46 -17.24
N TYR A 98 29.00 5.16 -16.97
CA TYR A 98 27.95 5.06 -17.96
C TYR A 98 26.69 5.77 -17.48
N SER A 99 26.04 6.50 -18.38
CA SER A 99 24.68 7.02 -18.15
C SER A 99 23.76 6.55 -19.26
N TRP A 100 22.56 6.12 -18.90
CA TRP A 100 21.48 5.81 -19.82
C TRP A 100 20.33 6.77 -19.64
N CYS A 101 19.79 7.27 -20.74
CA CYS A 101 18.60 8.12 -20.75
C CYS A 101 17.50 7.48 -21.59
N SER A 102 16.30 7.46 -21.04
CA SER A 102 15.10 6.98 -21.75
C SER A 102 14.72 7.92 -22.90
N ASP A 103 14.32 7.35 -24.03
CA ASP A 103 13.80 8.14 -25.15
C ASP A 103 12.54 8.94 -24.75
N ALA A 104 11.73 8.39 -23.83
CA ALA A 104 10.53 9.05 -23.31
C ALA A 104 10.81 10.35 -22.54
N LEU A 105 12.03 10.53 -22.01
CA LEU A 105 12.42 11.76 -21.32
C LEU A 105 12.80 12.88 -22.30
N ILE A 106 13.16 12.53 -23.53
CA ILE A 106 13.67 13.44 -24.55
C ILE A 106 12.57 13.79 -25.56
N ASN A 107 11.86 12.76 -26.03
CA ASN A 107 10.68 12.90 -26.88
C ASN A 107 9.44 13.09 -26.00
N ILE A 108 9.38 14.21 -25.27
CA ILE A 108 8.16 14.65 -24.58
C ILE A 108 7.15 15.10 -25.65
N SER A 109 6.69 14.18 -26.51
CA SER A 109 5.54 14.43 -27.37
C SER A 109 4.32 14.47 -26.46
N HIS A 110 3.67 15.64 -26.43
CA HIS A 110 2.34 15.86 -25.90
C HIS A 110 1.28 15.06 -26.70
N ASP A 111 1.46 13.75 -26.86
CA ASP A 111 0.44 12.89 -27.45
C ASP A 111 -0.66 12.66 -26.41
N GLN A 112 -1.56 13.65 -26.42
CA GLN A 112 -2.99 13.53 -26.22
C GLN A 112 -3.40 12.37 -25.31
N ILE A 113 -3.60 12.73 -24.05
CA ILE A 113 -4.48 12.05 -23.10
C ILE A 113 -5.88 11.98 -23.77
N THR A 114 -6.10 10.95 -24.58
CA THR A 114 -7.46 10.48 -24.86
C THR A 114 -7.90 9.71 -23.63
N ASN A 115 -9.03 10.13 -23.07
CA ASN A 115 -9.65 9.63 -21.84
C ASN A 115 -10.19 8.20 -21.95
N GLU A 116 -9.44 7.30 -22.58
CA GLU A 116 -9.74 5.87 -22.54
C GLU A 116 -8.73 5.21 -21.60
N PHE A 117 -9.25 4.54 -20.57
CA PHE A 117 -8.53 3.54 -19.79
C PHE A 117 -8.15 2.35 -20.69
N ASN A 118 -7.41 2.60 -21.75
CA ASN A 118 -6.88 1.56 -22.61
C ASN A 118 -5.64 0.98 -21.92
N PHE A 119 -5.77 -0.26 -21.49
CA PHE A 119 -4.70 -1.16 -21.04
C PHE A 119 -3.60 -1.41 -22.11
N SER A 120 -3.54 -0.62 -23.19
CA SER A 120 -2.63 -0.76 -24.33
C SER A 120 -1.35 0.06 -24.23
N ASN A 121 -1.20 0.98 -23.27
CA ASN A 121 0.07 1.68 -23.03
C ASN A 121 0.92 0.91 -22.01
N LYS A 122 1.28 -0.33 -22.35
CA LYS A 122 2.19 -1.16 -21.54
C LYS A 122 3.63 -0.91 -21.95
N ILE A 123 4.53 -1.03 -20.98
CA ILE A 123 5.98 -1.11 -21.22
C ILE A 123 6.23 -2.27 -22.20
N ALA A 124 6.82 -1.94 -23.34
CA ALA A 124 7.27 -2.91 -24.33
C ALA A 124 8.73 -3.28 -24.07
N MET A 125 9.19 -4.38 -24.67
CA MET A 125 10.60 -4.79 -24.60
C MET A 125 11.56 -3.68 -25.05
N ASN A 126 11.16 -2.86 -26.01
CA ASN A 126 11.97 -1.74 -26.53
C ASN A 126 12.04 -0.54 -25.58
N ASP A 127 11.16 -0.46 -24.58
CA ASP A 127 11.19 0.59 -23.55
C ASP A 127 12.18 0.26 -22.42
N LEU A 128 12.73 -0.97 -22.41
CA LEU A 128 13.67 -1.45 -21.39
C LEU A 128 15.11 -1.07 -21.72
N ILE A 129 15.99 -1.16 -20.73
CA ILE A 129 17.39 -0.79 -20.83
C ILE A 129 18.16 -1.92 -21.54
N PRO A 130 18.76 -1.66 -22.72
CA PRO A 130 19.57 -2.65 -23.41
C PRO A 130 20.91 -2.81 -22.66
N MET A 131 21.21 -4.01 -22.20
CA MET A 131 22.50 -4.32 -21.56
C MET A 131 23.44 -5.09 -22.49
N GLY A 132 22.97 -5.58 -23.64
CA GLY A 132 23.74 -6.41 -24.55
C GLY A 132 23.89 -7.84 -24.05
N THR A 133 24.11 -8.78 -24.97
CA THR A 133 24.26 -10.21 -24.69
C THR A 133 25.71 -10.65 -24.70
N PHE A 134 26.13 -11.36 -23.66
CA PHE A 134 27.50 -11.89 -23.51
C PHE A 134 27.48 -13.42 -23.61
N ALA A 135 27.38 -13.95 -24.83
CA ALA A 135 27.14 -15.38 -25.07
C ALA A 135 28.24 -16.29 -24.47
N ASP A 136 29.51 -15.94 -24.66
CA ASP A 136 30.66 -16.80 -24.30
C ASP A 136 31.38 -16.36 -23.00
N THR A 137 30.94 -15.29 -22.37
CA THR A 137 31.66 -14.67 -21.24
C THR A 137 30.73 -14.37 -20.08
N GLU A 138 31.12 -14.76 -18.87
CA GLU A 138 30.35 -14.49 -17.66
C GLU A 138 30.38 -13.01 -17.31
N ARG A 139 29.18 -12.45 -17.07
CA ARG A 139 29.00 -11.06 -16.69
C ARG A 139 28.38 -10.96 -15.30
N LEU A 140 28.82 -9.98 -14.54
CA LEU A 140 28.32 -9.68 -13.21
C LEU A 140 27.81 -8.25 -13.14
N ILE A 141 26.58 -8.10 -12.65
CA ILE A 141 25.99 -6.81 -12.33
C ILE A 141 25.71 -6.78 -10.82
N VAL A 142 26.25 -5.78 -10.14
CA VAL A 142 26.05 -5.57 -8.70
C VAL A 142 25.14 -4.37 -8.48
N GLY A 143 24.20 -4.49 -7.57
CA GLY A 143 23.32 -3.38 -7.18
C GLY A 143 22.94 -3.45 -5.71
N HIS A 144 22.15 -2.49 -5.26
CA HIS A 144 21.53 -2.52 -3.95
C HIS A 144 20.02 -2.69 -4.11
N ASN A 145 19.48 -3.85 -3.71
CA ASN A 145 18.15 -4.30 -4.13
C ASN A 145 18.07 -4.55 -5.65
N VAL A 146 19.14 -5.10 -6.22
CA VAL A 146 19.36 -5.27 -7.68
C VAL A 146 18.23 -5.98 -8.43
N SER A 147 17.39 -6.78 -7.75
CA SER A 147 16.25 -7.43 -8.39
C SER A 147 15.22 -6.44 -8.94
N PHE A 148 15.11 -5.24 -8.33
CA PHE A 148 14.31 -4.15 -8.88
C PHE A 148 14.94 -3.64 -10.18
N ASP A 149 16.23 -3.31 -10.16
CA ASP A 149 16.95 -2.79 -11.32
C ASP A 149 16.98 -3.78 -12.48
N ARG A 150 17.21 -5.05 -12.16
CA ARG A 150 17.19 -6.18 -13.08
C ARG A 150 15.89 -6.26 -13.88
N SER A 151 14.74 -5.93 -13.27
CA SER A 151 13.44 -5.98 -13.94
C SER A 151 13.29 -4.94 -15.06
N PHE A 152 14.21 -3.99 -15.18
CA PHE A 152 14.20 -3.00 -16.27
C PHE A 152 15.26 -3.29 -17.35
N ILE A 153 15.97 -4.42 -17.27
CA ILE A 153 16.96 -4.83 -18.26
C ILE A 153 16.29 -5.68 -19.35
N GLN A 154 16.49 -5.30 -20.61
CA GLN A 154 15.86 -5.92 -21.77
C GLN A 154 16.19 -7.41 -21.90
N GLU A 155 17.47 -7.78 -21.79
CA GLU A 155 17.95 -9.15 -21.98
C GLU A 155 17.42 -10.14 -20.93
N GLN A 156 16.94 -9.65 -19.78
CA GLN A 156 16.41 -10.50 -18.71
C GLN A 156 15.05 -11.12 -19.02
N TYR A 157 14.42 -10.67 -20.11
CA TYR A 157 13.15 -11.18 -20.61
C TYR A 157 13.32 -12.05 -21.87
N LYS A 158 14.56 -12.30 -22.32
CA LYS A 158 14.85 -13.27 -23.38
C LYS A 158 14.75 -14.69 -22.81
N ILE A 159 14.28 -15.65 -23.62
CA ILE A 159 14.17 -17.06 -23.23
C ILE A 159 15.57 -17.65 -23.00
N ASP A 160 16.47 -17.44 -23.96
CA ASP A 160 17.86 -17.86 -23.86
C ASP A 160 18.64 -16.78 -23.10
N LEU A 161 18.70 -16.96 -21.78
CA LEU A 161 19.50 -16.09 -20.91
C LEU A 161 20.99 -16.36 -21.12
N ASP A 162 21.77 -15.28 -21.14
CA ASP A 162 23.22 -15.37 -21.17
C ASP A 162 23.80 -15.69 -19.77
N GLN A 163 25.12 -15.70 -19.68
CA GLN A 163 25.84 -15.95 -18.43
C GLN A 163 25.95 -14.68 -17.56
N THR A 164 24.97 -13.78 -17.63
CA THR A 164 24.85 -12.65 -16.71
C THR A 164 24.26 -13.13 -15.38
N ARG A 165 24.87 -12.72 -14.27
CA ARG A 165 24.35 -12.93 -12.91
C ARG A 165 24.34 -11.62 -12.14
N PHE A 166 23.49 -11.56 -11.12
CA PHE A 166 23.31 -10.38 -10.29
C PHE A 166 23.74 -10.65 -8.85
N LEU A 167 24.38 -9.66 -8.23
CA LEU A 167 24.74 -9.71 -6.83
C LEU A 167 24.14 -8.52 -6.09
N ASP A 168 23.41 -8.81 -5.03
CA ASP A 168 22.69 -7.80 -4.26
C ASP A 168 23.41 -7.49 -2.95
N THR A 169 23.89 -6.26 -2.81
CA THR A 169 24.53 -5.76 -1.57
C THR A 169 23.56 -5.71 -0.39
N MET A 170 22.26 -5.50 -0.62
CA MET A 170 21.23 -5.56 0.42
C MET A 170 21.09 -6.99 0.96
N SER A 171 21.00 -7.98 0.07
CA SER A 171 20.96 -9.40 0.45
C SER A 171 22.22 -9.85 1.19
N LEU A 172 23.41 -9.47 0.72
CA LEU A 172 24.67 -9.72 1.42
C LEU A 172 24.66 -9.11 2.83
N HIS A 173 24.18 -7.88 2.98
CA HIS A 173 24.09 -7.21 4.28
C HIS A 173 23.13 -7.96 5.21
N ILE A 174 21.97 -8.40 4.72
CA ILE A 174 21.01 -9.17 5.53
C ILE A 174 21.65 -10.44 6.10
N CYS A 175 22.48 -11.14 5.30
CA CYS A 175 23.19 -12.34 5.74
C CYS A 175 24.25 -12.07 6.81
N VAL A 176 24.97 -10.94 6.74
CA VAL A 176 26.09 -10.62 7.63
C VAL A 176 25.62 -9.90 8.90
N SER A 177 24.82 -8.84 8.74
CA SER A 177 24.46 -7.90 9.82
C SER A 177 23.00 -7.45 9.77
N GLY A 178 22.09 -8.26 9.20
CA GLY A 178 20.67 -7.94 9.13
C GLY A 178 19.93 -8.06 10.47
N LEU A 179 18.99 -7.15 10.71
CA LEU A 179 18.07 -7.23 11.86
C LEU A 179 16.91 -8.20 11.59
N ASN A 180 16.50 -8.94 12.62
CA ASN A 180 15.26 -9.73 12.59
C ASN A 180 14.00 -8.83 12.62
N GLN A 181 12.81 -9.40 12.43
CA GLN A 181 11.59 -8.60 12.30
C GLN A 181 11.24 -7.80 13.56
N GLU A 182 11.40 -8.38 14.75
CA GLU A 182 11.12 -7.70 16.02
C GLU A 182 12.11 -6.56 16.27
N GLN A 183 13.40 -6.82 16.01
CA GLN A 183 14.47 -5.84 16.11
C GLN A 183 14.26 -4.67 15.13
N LYS A 184 13.81 -4.94 13.90
CA LYS A 184 13.46 -3.89 12.92
C LYS A 184 12.35 -2.99 13.44
N ILE A 185 11.27 -3.58 13.98
CA ILE A 185 10.15 -2.83 14.54
C ILE A 185 10.62 -1.99 15.73
N PHE A 186 11.48 -2.55 16.58
CA PHE A 186 12.07 -1.82 17.70
C PHE A 186 12.93 -0.64 17.22
N ALA A 187 13.85 -0.90 16.29
CA ALA A 187 14.76 0.10 15.73
C ALA A 187 14.02 1.28 15.10
N ILE A 188 12.94 1.01 14.36
CA ILE A 188 12.11 2.05 13.73
C ILE A 188 11.38 2.91 14.77
N ARG A 189 10.95 2.32 15.90
CA ARG A 189 10.14 3.02 16.91
C ARG A 189 10.97 3.77 17.95
N ASN A 190 12.08 3.17 18.38
CA ASN A 190 12.82 3.61 19.56
C ASN A 190 14.27 4.04 19.25
N GLY A 191 14.66 4.00 17.97
CA GLY A 191 16.08 4.11 17.57
C GLY A 191 16.77 2.74 17.63
N ASN A 192 17.86 2.59 16.88
CA ASN A 192 18.56 1.31 16.76
C ASN A 192 19.68 1.22 17.83
N PRO A 193 19.56 0.34 18.85
CA PRO A 193 20.60 0.21 19.87
C PRO A 193 21.85 -0.52 19.34
N TRP A 194 21.77 -1.13 18.16
CA TRP A 194 22.84 -1.91 17.54
C TRP A 194 23.50 -1.20 16.35
N GLU A 195 23.42 0.13 16.27
CA GLU A 195 23.94 0.94 15.15
C GLU A 195 25.40 0.64 14.78
N THR A 196 26.21 0.17 15.73
CA THR A 196 27.62 -0.17 15.50
C THR A 196 27.84 -1.52 14.82
N ILE A 197 26.86 -2.43 14.84
CA ILE A 197 27.00 -3.81 14.34
C ILE A 197 25.94 -4.20 13.31
N SER A 198 24.80 -3.50 13.28
CA SER A 198 23.65 -3.86 12.47
C SER A 198 22.83 -2.63 12.10
N SER A 199 22.14 -2.68 10.96
CA SER A 199 21.35 -1.58 10.44
C SER A 199 20.05 -2.07 9.82
N LEU A 200 19.19 -1.11 9.45
CA LEU A 200 18.10 -1.39 8.52
C LEU A 200 18.68 -1.63 7.11
N ASN A 201 17.83 -2.14 6.23
CA ASN A 201 18.26 -2.65 4.93
C ASN A 201 18.41 -1.57 3.83
N ASN A 202 18.03 -0.31 4.07
CA ASN A 202 18.10 0.70 3.01
C ASN A 202 19.55 1.16 2.78
N LEU A 203 19.87 1.60 1.56
CA LEU A 203 21.22 1.95 1.12
C LEU A 203 21.92 2.89 2.09
N ASN A 204 21.24 3.95 2.54
CA ASN A 204 21.79 4.93 3.48
C ASN A 204 22.20 4.31 4.82
N ASP A 205 21.35 3.49 5.43
CA ASP A 205 21.64 2.88 6.73
C ASP A 205 22.75 1.82 6.62
N VAL A 206 22.78 1.06 5.52
CA VAL A 206 23.86 0.10 5.22
C VAL A 206 25.18 0.83 4.96
N TYR A 207 25.15 1.97 4.25
CA TYR A 207 26.32 2.79 4.00
C TYR A 207 26.91 3.37 5.29
N LYS A 208 26.06 3.87 6.19
CA LYS A 208 26.48 4.36 7.51
C LYS A 208 27.17 3.28 8.33
N LEU A 209 26.65 2.05 8.30
CA LEU A 209 27.21 0.92 9.04
C LEU A 209 28.61 0.55 8.54
N TYR A 210 28.76 0.30 7.23
CA TYR A 210 30.01 -0.26 6.70
C TYR A 210 31.07 0.80 6.36
N CYS A 211 30.65 1.97 5.88
CA CYS A 211 31.57 3.02 5.45
C CYS A 211 31.74 4.13 6.49
N GLN A 212 31.08 4.02 7.66
CA GLN A 212 31.18 4.96 8.79
C GLN A 212 30.93 6.43 8.42
N SER A 213 30.16 6.67 7.36
CA SER A 213 29.85 8.01 6.87
C SER A 213 28.88 8.73 7.81
N LYS A 214 29.26 9.95 8.25
CA LYS A 214 28.44 10.77 9.16
C LYS A 214 27.28 11.49 8.45
N SER A 215 27.46 11.83 7.17
CA SER A 215 26.48 12.59 6.38
C SER A 215 25.41 11.69 5.74
N GLY A 216 25.67 10.39 5.58
CA GLY A 216 24.77 9.48 4.87
C GLY A 216 24.57 9.85 3.40
N VAL A 217 23.55 9.28 2.78
CA VAL A 217 23.08 9.55 1.41
C VAL A 217 21.84 10.44 1.47
N SER A 218 21.83 11.51 0.68
CA SER A 218 20.68 12.43 0.59
C SER A 218 19.47 11.72 -0.04
N LYS A 219 18.28 11.90 0.55
CA LYS A 219 17.03 11.30 0.04
C LYS A 219 16.22 12.23 -0.85
N ASP A 220 16.59 13.50 -0.90
CA ASP A 220 15.76 14.57 -1.46
C ASP A 220 15.57 14.47 -2.99
N PRO A 221 16.56 14.06 -3.80
CA PRO A 221 16.39 13.98 -5.27
C PRO A 221 15.39 12.90 -5.71
N ARG A 222 15.29 11.80 -4.94
CA ARG A 222 14.40 10.66 -5.25
C ARG A 222 12.93 11.04 -5.29
N ASP A 223 12.52 12.01 -4.49
CA ASP A 223 11.12 12.45 -4.41
C ASP A 223 10.62 13.02 -5.75
N ILE A 224 11.52 13.50 -6.62
CA ILE A 224 11.18 13.97 -7.98
C ILE A 224 10.70 12.82 -8.85
N PHE A 225 11.36 11.65 -8.81
CA PHE A 225 10.88 10.47 -9.55
C PHE A 225 9.57 9.91 -9.00
N VAL A 226 9.32 10.05 -7.69
CA VAL A 226 8.14 9.45 -7.03
C VAL A 226 6.90 10.35 -7.12
N LYS A 227 7.06 11.67 -6.99
CA LYS A 227 5.96 12.62 -6.87
C LYS A 227 5.93 13.67 -7.99
N GLY A 228 7.03 13.86 -8.69
CA GLY A 228 7.17 14.83 -9.77
C GLY A 228 6.62 14.31 -11.10
N THR A 229 6.72 15.17 -12.11
CA THR A 229 6.38 14.92 -13.51
C THR A 229 7.62 14.64 -14.35
N MET A 230 7.44 14.11 -15.56
CA MET A 230 8.55 13.95 -16.50
C MET A 230 9.28 15.26 -16.83
N ASN A 231 8.56 16.40 -16.83
CA ASN A 231 9.20 17.71 -17.01
C ASN A 231 10.11 18.07 -15.82
N ASP A 232 9.72 17.74 -14.60
CA ASP A 232 10.55 18.01 -13.42
C ASP A 232 11.86 17.19 -13.47
N VAL A 233 11.79 15.96 -13.99
CA VAL A 233 12.97 15.11 -14.22
C VAL A 233 13.87 15.72 -15.31
N PHE A 234 13.27 16.22 -16.39
CA PHE A 234 14.00 16.90 -17.47
C PHE A 234 14.75 18.14 -16.96
N GLU A 235 14.06 19.02 -16.22
CA GLU A 235 14.64 20.26 -15.68
C GLU A 235 15.79 19.99 -14.70
N ASN A 236 15.72 18.89 -13.95
CA ASN A 236 16.70 18.51 -12.94
C ASN A 236 17.65 17.38 -13.40
N PHE A 237 17.74 17.10 -14.71
CA PHE A 237 18.45 15.94 -15.26
C PHE A 237 19.87 15.76 -14.72
N SER A 238 20.70 16.81 -14.74
CA SER A 238 22.11 16.70 -14.31
C SER A 238 22.20 16.33 -12.83
N HIS A 239 21.38 16.97 -11.99
CA HIS A 239 21.36 16.74 -10.55
C HIS A 239 20.84 15.33 -10.21
N LEU A 240 19.84 14.84 -10.95
CA LEU A 240 19.30 13.50 -10.76
C LEU A 240 20.27 12.42 -11.24
N THR A 241 21.03 12.68 -12.30
CA THR A 241 22.06 11.74 -12.79
C THR A 241 23.24 11.67 -11.82
N ASP A 242 23.65 12.81 -11.22
CA ASP A 242 24.64 12.85 -10.15
C ASP A 242 24.17 12.06 -8.91
N TYR A 243 22.89 12.15 -8.58
CA TYR A 243 22.27 11.35 -7.51
C TYR A 243 22.40 9.84 -7.80
N CYS A 244 22.03 9.38 -9.00
CA CYS A 244 22.17 7.98 -9.40
C CYS A 244 23.64 7.53 -9.40
N ALA A 245 24.57 8.38 -9.87
CA ALA A 245 26.00 8.10 -9.83
C ALA A 245 26.54 7.99 -8.40
N ASN A 246 26.01 8.79 -7.47
CA ASN A 246 26.33 8.68 -6.05
C ASN A 246 25.83 7.34 -5.47
N ASP A 247 24.62 6.90 -5.80
CA ASP A 247 24.07 5.62 -5.32
C ASP A 247 24.89 4.42 -5.84
N VAL A 248 25.33 4.46 -7.10
CA VAL A 248 26.28 3.50 -7.67
C VAL A 248 27.63 3.53 -6.94
N SER A 249 28.17 4.72 -6.67
CA SER A 249 29.44 4.90 -5.92
C SER A 249 29.35 4.32 -4.52
N VAL A 250 28.27 4.63 -3.80
CA VAL A 250 27.98 4.16 -2.46
C VAL A 250 27.83 2.63 -2.44
N THR A 251 27.12 2.07 -3.43
CA THR A 251 26.95 0.63 -3.57
C THR A 251 28.29 -0.08 -3.75
N LEU A 252 29.21 0.48 -4.55
CA LEU A 252 30.55 -0.10 -4.69
C LEU A 252 31.36 -0.01 -3.39
N GLN A 253 31.30 1.11 -2.67
CA GLN A 253 31.99 1.28 -1.38
C GLN A 253 31.46 0.27 -0.33
N ILE A 254 30.14 0.06 -0.30
CA ILE A 254 29.53 -0.98 0.53
C ILE A 254 30.08 -2.34 0.13
N LEU A 255 30.09 -2.69 -1.16
CA LEU A 255 30.61 -3.97 -1.64
C LEU A 255 32.07 -4.19 -1.22
N LYS A 256 32.92 -3.16 -1.34
CA LYS A 256 34.33 -3.21 -0.91
C LYS A 256 34.51 -3.59 0.55
N SER A 257 33.67 -3.05 1.43
CA SER A 257 33.72 -3.36 2.86
C SER A 257 33.00 -4.67 3.23
N LEU A 258 31.87 -4.95 2.58
CA LEU A 258 30.94 -6.03 2.95
C LEU A 258 31.38 -7.39 2.40
N PHE A 259 31.85 -7.45 1.16
CA PHE A 259 32.14 -8.74 0.52
C PHE A 259 33.23 -9.56 1.24
N PRO A 260 34.34 -8.96 1.74
CA PRO A 260 35.32 -9.70 2.54
C PRO A 260 34.72 -10.29 3.83
N GLN A 261 33.88 -9.52 4.53
CA GLN A 261 33.19 -9.98 5.75
C GLN A 261 32.20 -11.10 5.45
N PHE A 262 31.50 -11.02 4.31
CA PHE A 262 30.63 -12.09 3.84
C PHE A 262 31.41 -13.40 3.61
N LEU A 263 32.59 -13.34 2.98
CA LEU A 263 33.43 -14.53 2.76
C LEU A 263 33.97 -15.12 4.07
N GLU A 264 34.34 -14.27 5.03
CA GLU A 264 34.76 -14.73 6.36
C GLU A 264 33.62 -15.45 7.08
N ARG A 265 32.40 -14.91 7.00
CA ARG A 265 31.21 -15.49 7.63
C ARG A 265 30.71 -16.74 6.92
N PHE A 266 30.80 -16.78 5.59
CA PHE A 266 30.28 -17.83 4.72
C PHE A 266 31.39 -18.35 3.78
N PRO A 267 32.34 -19.16 4.29
CA PRO A 267 33.53 -19.58 3.52
C PRO A 267 33.21 -20.62 2.43
N SER A 268 32.00 -21.17 2.40
CA SER A 268 31.60 -22.16 1.41
C SER A 268 31.30 -21.49 0.05
N PRO A 269 31.97 -21.90 -1.04
CA PRO A 269 31.74 -21.31 -2.37
C PRO A 269 30.33 -21.60 -2.90
N ILE A 270 29.67 -22.63 -2.37
CA ILE A 270 28.30 -23.00 -2.71
C ILE A 270 27.32 -21.90 -2.33
N THR A 271 27.56 -21.18 -1.23
CA THR A 271 26.67 -20.08 -0.80
C THR A 271 26.63 -18.99 -1.86
N LEU A 272 27.80 -18.57 -2.36
CA LEU A 272 27.88 -17.57 -3.43
C LEU A 272 27.26 -18.09 -4.73
N ALA A 273 27.58 -19.33 -5.13
CA ALA A 273 26.98 -19.95 -6.33
C ALA A 273 25.44 -19.97 -6.25
N GLY A 274 24.88 -20.39 -5.12
CA GLY A 274 23.44 -20.42 -4.90
C GLY A 274 22.81 -19.03 -4.96
N MET A 275 23.45 -18.01 -4.36
CA MET A 275 22.96 -16.63 -4.43
C MET A 275 22.94 -16.10 -5.88
N LEU A 276 23.96 -16.40 -6.66
CA LEU A 276 24.03 -16.00 -8.07
C LEU A 276 22.93 -16.67 -8.89
N GLU A 277 22.69 -17.98 -8.73
CA GLU A 277 21.63 -18.67 -9.48
C GLU A 277 20.21 -18.24 -9.05
N MET A 278 19.99 -17.96 -7.76
CA MET A 278 18.70 -17.40 -7.31
C MET A 278 18.42 -16.00 -7.89
N SER A 279 19.47 -15.26 -8.28
CA SER A 279 19.34 -13.91 -8.80
C SER A 279 18.68 -13.82 -10.18
N VAL A 280 18.70 -14.90 -10.96
CA VAL A 280 18.21 -14.94 -12.35
C VAL A 280 16.85 -15.60 -12.52
N MET A 281 16.17 -15.95 -11.43
CA MET A 281 14.83 -16.56 -11.52
C MET A 281 13.82 -15.61 -12.19
N TYR A 282 13.00 -16.16 -13.08
CA TYR A 282 11.85 -15.49 -13.69
C TYR A 282 10.63 -16.40 -13.59
N LEU A 283 9.45 -15.79 -13.65
CA LEU A 283 8.17 -16.50 -13.62
C LEU A 283 7.47 -16.28 -14.97
N PRO A 284 7.44 -17.29 -15.86
CA PRO A 284 6.71 -17.17 -17.11
C PRO A 284 5.21 -17.11 -16.83
N VAL A 285 4.52 -16.20 -17.51
CA VAL A 285 3.06 -16.05 -17.43
C VAL A 285 2.49 -15.97 -18.83
N ASN A 286 1.39 -16.67 -19.07
CA ASN A 286 0.62 -16.44 -20.29
C ASN A 286 -0.15 -15.13 -20.13
N GLN A 287 0.07 -14.18 -21.04
CA GLN A 287 -0.50 -12.83 -20.94
C GLN A 287 -2.02 -12.84 -20.89
N ASN A 288 -2.68 -13.68 -21.71
CA ASN A 288 -4.13 -13.76 -21.80
C ASN A 288 -4.73 -14.35 -20.53
N ILE A 289 -4.14 -15.44 -20.02
CA ILE A 289 -4.59 -16.07 -18.77
C ILE A 289 -4.35 -15.15 -17.58
N TRP A 290 -3.21 -14.46 -17.53
CA TRP A 290 -2.91 -13.51 -16.45
C TRP A 290 -3.87 -12.33 -16.46
N LYS A 291 -4.12 -11.72 -17.63
CA LYS A 291 -5.10 -10.64 -17.77
C LYS A 291 -6.49 -11.10 -17.33
N ARG A 292 -6.94 -12.26 -17.81
CA ARG A 292 -8.22 -12.85 -17.39
C ARG A 292 -8.27 -13.07 -15.88
N TYR A 293 -7.22 -13.61 -15.27
CA TYR A 293 -7.13 -13.79 -13.82
C TYR A 293 -7.28 -12.47 -13.06
N LEU A 294 -6.61 -11.41 -13.51
CA LEU A 294 -6.74 -10.08 -12.89
C LEU A 294 -8.15 -9.52 -13.04
N ASP A 295 -8.71 -9.57 -14.25
CA ASP A 295 -10.03 -9.02 -14.56
C ASP A 295 -11.13 -9.78 -13.79
N GLU A 296 -11.08 -11.11 -13.76
CA GLU A 296 -12.01 -11.96 -13.00
C GLU A 296 -11.87 -11.71 -11.49
N SER A 297 -10.65 -11.65 -10.96
CA SER A 297 -10.41 -11.40 -9.54
C SER A 297 -10.92 -10.01 -9.11
N GLN A 298 -10.70 -9.00 -9.95
CA GLN A 298 -11.18 -7.64 -9.71
C GLN A 298 -12.70 -7.54 -9.84
N SER A 299 -13.30 -8.27 -10.79
CA SER A 299 -14.75 -8.36 -10.97
C SER A 299 -15.43 -8.97 -9.75
N ILE A 300 -14.95 -10.13 -9.29
CA ILE A 300 -15.47 -10.81 -8.08
C ILE A 300 -15.31 -9.93 -6.84
N TYR A 301 -14.18 -9.23 -6.71
CA TYR A 301 -13.99 -8.25 -5.65
C TYR A 301 -15.03 -7.12 -5.70
N ASN A 302 -15.26 -6.55 -6.88
CA ASN A 302 -16.25 -5.48 -7.06
C ASN A 302 -17.66 -5.97 -6.76
N GLN A 303 -18.02 -7.18 -7.19
CA GLN A 303 -19.30 -7.81 -6.88
C GLN A 303 -19.52 -7.91 -5.37
N TYR A 304 -18.60 -8.57 -4.63
CA TYR A 304 -18.73 -8.71 -3.19
C TYR A 304 -18.71 -7.36 -2.46
N LYS A 305 -17.90 -6.41 -2.93
CA LYS A 305 -17.89 -5.06 -2.37
C LYS A 305 -19.24 -4.36 -2.55
N ASN A 306 -19.86 -4.49 -3.71
CA ASN A 306 -21.16 -3.90 -4.00
C ASN A 306 -22.26 -4.56 -3.17
N GLU A 307 -22.29 -5.89 -3.11
CA GLU A 307 -23.23 -6.64 -2.25
C GLU A 307 -23.11 -6.20 -0.78
N ILE A 308 -21.88 -6.15 -0.23
CA ILE A 308 -21.64 -5.67 1.13
C ILE A 308 -22.17 -4.24 1.31
N ASN A 309 -21.91 -3.36 0.35
CA ASN A 309 -22.37 -1.97 0.43
C ASN A 309 -23.89 -1.85 0.37
N GLU A 310 -24.55 -2.60 -0.52
CA GLU A 310 -26.02 -2.60 -0.64
C GLU A 310 -26.68 -3.12 0.63
N THR A 311 -26.26 -4.29 1.12
CA THR A 311 -26.81 -4.86 2.34
C THR A 311 -26.53 -3.97 3.57
N LEU A 312 -25.34 -3.35 3.67
CA LEU A 312 -25.07 -2.39 4.76
C LEU A 312 -25.97 -1.16 4.69
N LYS A 313 -26.32 -0.68 3.49
CA LYS A 313 -27.26 0.43 3.32
C LYS A 313 -28.66 0.03 3.77
N GLU A 314 -29.16 -1.12 3.34
CA GLU A 314 -30.47 -1.63 3.73
C GLU A 314 -30.58 -1.71 5.26
N ILE A 315 -29.61 -2.35 5.92
CA ILE A 315 -29.59 -2.48 7.38
C ILE A 315 -29.50 -1.10 8.05
N ALA A 316 -28.69 -0.18 7.53
CA ALA A 316 -28.57 1.17 8.10
C ALA A 316 -29.89 1.96 7.97
N CYS A 317 -30.57 1.88 6.83
CA CYS A 317 -31.87 2.51 6.61
C CYS A 317 -32.96 1.92 7.52
N GLU A 318 -33.02 0.60 7.64
CA GLU A 318 -33.93 -0.08 8.57
C GLU A 318 -33.64 0.31 10.01
N SER A 319 -32.37 0.43 10.39
CA SER A 319 -31.96 0.83 11.74
C SER A 319 -32.46 2.23 12.11
N CYS A 320 -32.59 3.15 11.15
CA CYS A 320 -33.15 4.48 11.40
C CYS A 320 -34.61 4.45 11.88
N GLN A 321 -35.38 3.38 11.59
CA GLN A 321 -36.74 3.23 12.10
C GLN A 321 -36.80 3.17 13.63
N ALA A 322 -35.71 2.76 14.30
CA ALA A 322 -35.63 2.75 15.76
C ALA A 322 -35.74 4.15 16.39
N LEU A 323 -35.65 5.24 15.60
CA LEU A 323 -35.96 6.59 16.03
C LEU A 323 -37.45 6.75 16.39
N VAL A 324 -38.33 5.99 15.74
CA VAL A 324 -39.76 5.98 16.04
C VAL A 324 -39.96 5.42 17.45
N ASN A 325 -40.70 6.14 18.29
CA ASN A 325 -40.97 5.79 19.69
C ASN A 325 -39.74 5.63 20.59
N ASP A 326 -38.58 6.19 20.22
CA ASP A 326 -37.32 6.07 20.97
C ASP A 326 -36.90 4.59 21.24
N GLU A 327 -37.22 3.66 20.35
CA GLU A 327 -36.90 2.23 20.51
C GLU A 327 -35.40 1.97 20.62
N TYR A 328 -34.57 2.79 19.97
CA TYR A 328 -33.11 2.72 20.07
C TYR A 328 -32.59 2.74 21.51
N ARG A 329 -33.33 3.36 22.45
CA ARG A 329 -32.95 3.41 23.87
C ARG A 329 -32.96 2.05 24.54
N LYS A 330 -33.74 1.09 24.03
CA LYS A 330 -33.86 -0.28 24.55
C LYS A 330 -32.94 -1.27 23.81
N ASP A 331 -32.34 -0.86 22.70
CA ASP A 331 -31.51 -1.73 21.87
C ASP A 331 -30.04 -1.70 22.36
N PRO A 332 -29.43 -2.87 22.68
CA PRO A 332 -28.05 -2.98 23.18
C PRO A 332 -26.94 -2.38 22.31
N TRP A 333 -27.16 -2.20 21.01
CA TRP A 333 -26.17 -1.69 20.08
C TRP A 333 -26.37 -0.23 19.71
N PHE A 334 -27.60 0.28 19.81
CA PHE A 334 -27.98 1.60 19.32
C PHE A 334 -28.11 2.68 20.40
N TRP A 335 -28.24 2.31 21.68
CA TRP A 335 -28.51 3.24 22.77
C TRP A 335 -27.45 4.35 22.96
N ASP A 336 -26.19 4.11 22.57
CA ASP A 336 -25.06 5.03 22.72
C ASP A 336 -24.65 5.73 21.40
N LEU A 337 -25.43 5.57 20.33
CA LEU A 337 -25.23 6.30 19.07
C LEU A 337 -25.80 7.73 19.15
N ASP A 338 -25.33 8.63 18.29
CA ASP A 338 -25.85 10.01 18.24
C ASP A 338 -27.15 10.07 17.41
N TRP A 339 -28.29 10.03 18.11
CA TRP A 339 -29.63 10.09 17.53
C TRP A 339 -30.17 11.52 17.34
N LYS A 340 -29.36 12.57 17.57
CA LYS A 340 -29.80 13.95 17.32
C LYS A 340 -30.17 14.15 15.85
N THR A 341 -31.32 14.75 15.60
CA THR A 341 -31.79 15.08 14.26
C THR A 341 -31.55 16.55 13.95
N ARG A 342 -31.20 16.84 12.69
CA ARG A 342 -31.12 18.21 12.18
C ARG A 342 -32.47 18.62 11.60
N THR A 343 -32.99 19.77 11.98
CA THR A 343 -34.27 20.29 11.45
C THR A 343 -34.04 21.28 10.30
N ILE A 344 -35.00 21.32 9.37
CA ILE A 344 -35.02 22.32 8.31
C ILE A 344 -35.27 23.69 8.94
N ALA A 345 -34.51 24.70 8.51
CA ALA A 345 -34.65 26.05 9.03
C ALA A 345 -35.16 27.01 7.94
N TYR A 346 -36.21 27.76 8.29
CA TYR A 346 -36.89 28.72 7.43
C TYR A 346 -36.42 30.16 7.71
N LYS A 347 -36.59 31.06 6.74
CA LYS A 347 -36.52 32.52 6.94
C LYS A 347 -37.82 32.97 7.60
N LYS A 348 -37.75 33.94 8.53
CA LYS A 348 -38.87 34.38 9.40
C LYS A 348 -40.14 34.90 8.68
N SER A 349 -40.12 35.11 7.38
CA SER A 349 -41.26 35.59 6.59
C SER A 349 -41.98 34.41 5.92
N PHE A 350 -42.84 33.70 6.64
CA PHE A 350 -43.71 32.68 6.02
C PHE A 350 -45.07 33.32 5.72
N LYS A 351 -45.60 33.11 4.50
CA LYS A 351 -46.96 33.48 4.12
C LYS A 351 -47.74 32.18 3.94
N GLU A 352 -48.78 31.99 4.73
CA GLU A 352 -49.67 30.83 4.65
C GLU A 352 -50.47 30.89 3.35
N ILE A 353 -50.47 29.81 2.57
CA ILE A 353 -51.19 29.72 1.30
C ILE A 353 -52.55 29.08 1.59
N GLU A 354 -53.64 29.81 1.35
CA GLU A 354 -55.00 29.27 1.45
C GLU A 354 -55.32 28.41 0.22
N TYR A 355 -55.46 27.10 0.43
CA TYR A 355 -55.71 26.12 -0.64
C TYR A 355 -57.11 26.21 -1.27
N ASP A 356 -58.04 26.92 -0.64
CA ASP A 356 -59.46 26.94 -1.02
C ASP A 356 -59.80 27.86 -2.22
N LYS A 357 -58.82 28.51 -2.86
CA LYS A 357 -59.05 29.52 -3.94
C LYS A 357 -58.35 29.21 -5.27
N LEU A 358 -57.79 28.02 -5.47
CA LEU A 358 -56.94 27.71 -6.62
C LEU A 358 -57.55 26.60 -7.49
N ASP A 359 -58.36 26.97 -8.49
CA ASP A 359 -59.02 26.05 -9.42
C ASP A 359 -58.09 25.45 -10.49
N ASP A 360 -56.84 25.91 -10.62
CA ASP A 360 -55.93 25.50 -11.69
C ASP A 360 -54.60 24.92 -11.16
N LYS A 361 -54.28 23.65 -11.52
CA LYS A 361 -53.10 22.92 -11.03
C LYS A 361 -51.77 23.62 -11.37
N LYS A 362 -51.76 24.45 -12.41
CA LYS A 362 -50.56 25.12 -12.92
C LYS A 362 -50.16 26.33 -12.06
N SER A 363 -51.13 27.10 -11.57
CA SER A 363 -50.85 28.26 -10.68
C SER A 363 -50.37 27.81 -9.30
N LEU A 364 -50.89 26.67 -8.81
CA LEU A 364 -50.44 26.06 -7.55
C LEU A 364 -48.96 25.67 -7.60
N ILE A 365 -48.49 25.10 -8.71
CA ILE A 365 -47.08 24.71 -8.89
C ILE A 365 -46.17 25.95 -8.92
N GLU A 366 -46.58 27.02 -9.59
CA GLU A 366 -45.81 28.27 -9.63
C GLU A 366 -45.71 28.94 -8.26
N GLU A 367 -46.81 29.01 -7.50
CA GLU A 367 -46.78 29.52 -6.12
C GLU A 367 -45.93 28.64 -5.20
N LEU A 368 -46.00 27.31 -5.33
CA LEU A 368 -45.16 26.38 -4.58
C LEU A 368 -43.66 26.58 -4.88
N ILE A 369 -43.27 26.78 -6.15
CA ILE A 369 -41.88 27.06 -6.52
C ILE A 369 -41.41 28.39 -5.91
N ASP A 370 -42.28 29.40 -5.87
CA ASP A 370 -41.97 30.70 -5.28
C ASP A 370 -41.73 30.62 -3.75
N THR A 371 -42.29 29.61 -3.06
CA THR A 371 -41.99 29.39 -1.63
C THR A 371 -40.53 29.05 -1.32
N LYS A 372 -39.76 28.59 -2.33
CA LYS A 372 -38.33 28.28 -2.19
C LYS A 372 -37.52 29.48 -1.66
N LYS A 373 -37.93 30.72 -1.93
CA LYS A 373 -37.24 31.94 -1.46
C LYS A 373 -37.20 32.08 0.07
N TYR A 374 -38.14 31.45 0.76
CA TYR A 374 -38.26 31.44 2.21
C TYR A 374 -37.37 30.38 2.88
N LEU A 375 -36.75 29.48 2.12
CA LEU A 375 -35.76 28.54 2.65
C LEU A 375 -34.42 29.25 2.87
N LYS A 376 -33.67 28.82 3.90
CA LYS A 376 -32.28 29.26 4.10
C LYS A 376 -31.38 28.79 2.95
N LYS A 377 -30.34 29.57 2.65
CA LYS A 377 -29.37 29.28 1.56
C LYS A 377 -28.62 27.96 1.80
N ASN A 378 -28.24 27.67 3.04
CA ASN A 378 -27.56 26.43 3.40
C ASN A 378 -28.55 25.54 4.15
N GLN A 379 -28.92 24.41 3.56
CA GLN A 379 -29.77 23.40 4.18
C GLN A 379 -28.91 22.33 4.85
N PRO A 380 -29.31 21.81 6.04
CA PRO A 380 -28.63 20.67 6.62
C PRO A 380 -28.81 19.44 5.73
N ILE A 381 -27.76 18.63 5.62
CA ILE A 381 -27.77 17.36 4.91
C ILE A 381 -28.70 16.38 5.63
N LEU A 382 -29.58 15.70 4.87
CA LEU A 382 -30.52 14.67 5.36
C LEU A 382 -31.28 15.09 6.64
N PRO A 383 -32.08 16.17 6.58
CA PRO A 383 -32.84 16.63 7.75
C PRO A 383 -33.83 15.56 8.21
N GLY A 384 -33.98 15.42 9.53
CA GLY A 384 -34.82 14.38 10.16
C GLY A 384 -34.14 13.02 10.36
N TYR A 385 -32.98 12.77 9.75
CA TYR A 385 -32.18 11.57 10.01
C TYR A 385 -31.25 11.77 11.23
N PRO A 386 -30.91 10.68 11.94
CA PRO A 386 -30.01 10.75 13.09
C PRO A 386 -28.57 11.04 12.67
N GLN A 387 -27.84 11.78 13.52
CA GLN A 387 -26.47 12.24 13.25
C GLN A 387 -25.50 11.09 12.90
N TRP A 388 -25.60 9.94 13.56
CA TRP A 388 -24.77 8.77 13.23
C TRP A 388 -24.96 8.26 11.79
N PHE A 389 -26.18 8.36 11.26
CA PHE A 389 -26.52 7.94 9.90
C PHE A 389 -26.05 8.99 8.89
N VAL A 390 -26.19 10.27 9.23
CA VAL A 390 -25.65 11.36 8.42
C VAL A 390 -24.12 11.21 8.29
N GLU A 391 -23.39 10.94 9.37
CA GLU A 391 -21.93 10.69 9.34
C GLU A 391 -21.54 9.46 8.51
N LEU A 392 -22.38 8.41 8.56
CA LEU A 392 -22.20 7.21 7.73
C LEU A 392 -22.28 7.58 6.24
N CYS A 393 -23.20 8.47 5.88
CA CYS A 393 -23.43 8.94 4.52
C CYS A 393 -22.41 10.02 4.07
N GLU A 394 -22.01 10.95 4.94
CA GLU A 394 -21.15 12.13 4.68
C GLU A 394 -19.78 11.78 4.06
N ASN A 395 -19.32 10.53 4.17
CA ASN A 395 -18.14 10.02 3.45
C ASN A 395 -18.32 9.90 1.92
N SER A 396 -19.52 10.24 1.40
CA SER A 396 -19.79 10.30 -0.04
C SER A 396 -19.27 11.60 -0.66
N LYS A 397 -18.51 11.49 -1.76
CA LYS A 397 -18.03 12.63 -2.57
C LYS A 397 -19.16 13.49 -3.15
N TYR A 398 -20.39 12.98 -3.21
CA TYR A 398 -21.53 13.61 -3.87
C TYR A 398 -22.40 14.45 -2.93
N LEU A 399 -22.41 14.15 -1.63
CA LEU A 399 -23.09 14.97 -0.60
C LEU A 399 -22.47 16.37 -0.47
N ASN A 400 -21.25 16.59 -0.95
CA ASN A 400 -20.62 17.90 -1.00
C ASN A 400 -21.08 18.76 -2.20
N LYS A 401 -21.98 18.25 -3.06
CA LYS A 401 -22.51 18.93 -4.28
C LYS A 401 -24.05 18.97 -4.34
N ILE A 402 -24.72 18.95 -3.17
CA ILE A 402 -26.19 18.84 -3.03
C ILE A 402 -26.99 19.92 -3.77
N ASP A 403 -26.41 21.09 -4.05
CA ASP A 403 -27.12 22.19 -4.73
C ASP A 403 -27.60 21.87 -6.17
N LYS A 404 -27.25 20.69 -6.72
CA LYS A 404 -27.58 20.29 -8.11
C LYS A 404 -28.26 18.92 -8.27
N LEU A 405 -28.55 18.20 -7.19
CA LEU A 405 -29.06 16.81 -7.26
C LEU A 405 -30.54 16.74 -6.87
N ASP A 406 -31.32 15.97 -7.65
CA ASP A 406 -32.71 15.63 -7.34
C ASP A 406 -32.77 14.75 -6.08
N PHE A 407 -33.82 14.86 -5.27
CA PHE A 407 -33.98 14.11 -4.02
C PHE A 407 -34.00 12.59 -4.26
N ASN A 408 -34.46 12.16 -5.44
CA ASN A 408 -34.42 10.77 -5.87
C ASN A 408 -33.02 10.30 -6.29
N ASP A 409 -32.14 11.23 -6.72
CA ASP A 409 -30.76 10.93 -7.09
C ASP A 409 -29.80 10.86 -5.88
N ILE A 410 -30.18 11.45 -4.74
CA ILE A 410 -29.44 11.32 -3.46
C ILE A 410 -29.41 9.85 -3.01
N PHE A 411 -30.44 9.09 -3.36
CA PHE A 411 -30.54 7.66 -3.09
C PHE A 411 -30.17 6.79 -4.29
N ASN A 412 -29.68 7.36 -5.40
CA ASN A 412 -29.18 6.55 -6.52
C ASN A 412 -27.95 5.76 -6.05
N PHE A 413 -28.11 4.44 -6.09
CA PHE A 413 -27.62 3.50 -5.08
C PHE A 413 -26.10 3.26 -5.07
N ASP A 414 -25.31 3.79 -6.00
CA ASP A 414 -23.88 3.47 -6.16
C ASP A 414 -22.90 4.35 -5.34
N GLN A 415 -23.39 5.35 -4.58
CA GLN A 415 -22.55 6.47 -4.15
C GLN A 415 -22.25 6.59 -2.65
N PHE A 416 -22.77 5.70 -1.79
CA PHE A 416 -22.38 5.64 -0.37
C PHE A 416 -21.15 4.74 -0.20
N ASN A 417 -19.99 5.34 0.11
CA ASN A 417 -18.76 4.59 0.37
C ASN A 417 -18.71 4.14 1.84
N ILE A 418 -19.68 3.29 2.21
CA ILE A 418 -19.73 2.69 3.55
C ILE A 418 -18.58 1.69 3.65
N THR A 419 -17.75 1.80 4.68
CA THR A 419 -16.64 0.85 4.88
C THR A 419 -16.81 0.13 6.19
N THR A 420 -16.45 -1.16 6.21
CA THR A 420 -16.38 -2.01 7.41
C THR A 420 -15.37 -1.54 8.47
N ARG A 421 -14.67 -0.42 8.21
CA ARG A 421 -13.76 0.23 9.15
C ARG A 421 -14.46 1.24 10.05
N LEU A 422 -15.67 1.68 9.69
CA LEU A 422 -16.42 2.64 10.48
C LEU A 422 -16.90 2.01 11.79
N ARG A 423 -16.75 2.74 12.89
CA ARG A 423 -17.10 2.26 14.24
C ARG A 423 -18.59 1.95 14.41
N THR A 424 -19.45 2.55 13.61
CA THR A 424 -20.90 2.32 13.62
C THR A 424 -21.27 0.97 13.00
N ILE A 425 -20.46 0.40 12.11
CA ILE A 425 -20.80 -0.82 11.37
C ILE A 425 -20.94 -2.06 12.26
N PRO A 426 -20.03 -2.35 13.20
CA PRO A 426 -20.23 -3.46 14.14
C PRO A 426 -21.53 -3.37 14.97
N LYS A 427 -22.03 -2.15 15.22
CA LYS A 427 -23.30 -1.91 15.93
C LYS A 427 -24.51 -2.11 15.02
N ILE A 428 -24.46 -1.57 13.80
CA ILE A 428 -25.51 -1.74 12.78
C ILE A 428 -25.68 -3.22 12.42
N LEU A 429 -24.57 -3.97 12.31
CA LEU A 429 -24.58 -5.42 12.12
C LEU A 429 -24.95 -6.21 13.39
N LYS A 430 -25.23 -5.54 14.52
CA LYS A 430 -25.52 -6.14 15.83
C LYS A 430 -24.58 -7.29 16.18
N LEU A 431 -23.27 -7.04 16.06
CA LEU A 431 -22.26 -8.06 16.28
C LEU A 431 -22.22 -8.50 17.75
N MET A 432 -21.99 -9.79 17.95
CA MET A 432 -21.89 -10.44 19.24
C MET A 432 -20.59 -11.21 19.37
N TRP A 433 -20.04 -11.24 20.59
CA TRP A 433 -18.93 -12.09 20.98
C TRP A 433 -19.40 -13.17 21.95
N ASN A 434 -19.25 -14.45 21.59
CA ASN A 434 -19.84 -15.58 22.33
C ASN A 434 -21.33 -15.35 22.65
N GLY A 435 -22.01 -14.63 21.75
CA GLY A 435 -23.40 -14.19 21.84
C GLY A 435 -23.73 -13.22 22.98
N TYR A 436 -22.76 -12.42 23.41
CA TYR A 436 -22.94 -11.18 24.14
C TYR A 436 -22.76 -9.97 23.21
N PRO A 437 -23.54 -8.88 23.35
CA PRO A 437 -23.45 -7.72 22.46
C PRO A 437 -22.08 -7.02 22.54
N LEU A 438 -21.55 -6.63 21.38
CA LEU A 438 -20.32 -5.82 21.31
C LEU A 438 -20.58 -4.38 21.73
N TYR A 439 -19.60 -3.81 22.45
CA TYR A 439 -19.57 -2.42 22.88
C TYR A 439 -18.19 -1.81 22.64
N PHE A 440 -18.15 -0.53 22.29
CA PHE A 440 -16.91 0.20 22.08
C PHE A 440 -16.69 1.20 23.22
N ASP A 441 -15.62 0.99 23.97
CA ASP A 441 -15.13 1.96 24.94
C ASP A 441 -14.00 2.82 24.36
N GLN A 442 -13.97 4.11 24.71
CA GLN A 442 -12.97 5.05 24.17
C GLN A 442 -11.54 4.75 24.66
N THR A 443 -11.41 4.19 25.86
CA THR A 443 -10.12 3.89 26.50
C THR A 443 -9.64 2.50 26.08
N TYR A 444 -10.49 1.49 26.27
CA TYR A 444 -10.16 0.08 26.16
C TYR A 444 -10.47 -0.53 24.78
N GLY A 445 -11.19 0.18 23.91
CA GLY A 445 -11.55 -0.24 22.56
C GLY A 445 -12.77 -1.17 22.53
N TRP A 446 -12.85 -2.04 21.52
CA TRP A 446 -13.94 -2.99 21.41
C TRP A 446 -13.86 -4.10 22.47
N GLY A 447 -15.01 -4.37 23.07
CA GLY A 447 -15.27 -5.46 24.01
C GLY A 447 -16.70 -5.95 23.88
N TYR A 448 -17.14 -6.77 24.83
CA TYR A 448 -18.51 -7.27 24.92
C TYR A 448 -19.08 -7.05 26.32
N LEU A 449 -20.40 -6.84 26.37
CA LEU A 449 -21.13 -6.59 27.61
C LEU A 449 -21.80 -7.88 28.09
N VAL A 450 -21.45 -8.30 29.29
CA VAL A 450 -22.07 -9.45 29.96
C VAL A 450 -23.01 -8.90 31.04
N PRO A 451 -24.32 -9.17 30.96
CA PRO A 451 -25.24 -8.86 32.04
C PRO A 451 -24.83 -9.56 33.33
N TYR A 452 -24.73 -8.81 34.43
CA TYR A 452 -24.42 -9.33 35.75
C TYR A 452 -25.30 -8.65 36.79
N MET A 453 -25.96 -9.47 37.61
CA MET A 453 -26.79 -9.02 38.71
C MET A 453 -25.95 -9.00 39.97
N ASP A 454 -25.47 -7.83 40.38
CA ASP A 454 -25.02 -7.65 41.76
C ASP A 454 -26.23 -7.26 42.63
N GLU A 455 -26.31 -7.81 43.84
CA GLU A 455 -27.41 -7.60 44.80
C GLU A 455 -27.49 -6.18 45.39
N ILE A 456 -26.75 -5.20 44.87
CA ILE A 456 -26.63 -3.87 45.48
C ILE A 456 -27.06 -2.76 44.51
N GLU A 457 -28.23 -2.22 44.86
CA GLU A 457 -28.81 -0.92 44.52
C GLU A 457 -29.24 -0.69 43.06
N ASP A 458 -30.55 -0.85 42.88
CA ASP A 458 -31.43 -0.17 41.93
C ASP A 458 -31.00 1.28 41.66
N ASP A 459 -30.17 1.50 40.64
CA ASP A 459 -30.24 2.73 39.84
C ASP A 459 -31.02 2.39 38.56
N THR A 460 -32.33 2.25 38.76
CA THR A 460 -33.33 1.87 37.78
C THR A 460 -33.50 2.94 36.70
N ASN A 461 -32.66 2.89 35.66
CA ASN A 461 -33.09 3.07 34.26
C ASN A 461 -31.92 2.84 33.29
N PHE A 462 -31.52 1.58 33.08
CA PHE A 462 -30.78 1.20 31.87
C PHE A 462 -31.69 0.35 30.98
N PRO A 463 -32.52 0.97 30.11
CA PRO A 463 -33.49 0.24 29.28
C PRO A 463 -32.90 -0.89 28.42
N PRO A 464 -31.65 -0.82 27.90
CA PRO A 464 -31.05 -1.93 27.18
C PRO A 464 -30.85 -3.18 28.03
N PHE A 465 -30.75 -3.06 29.36
CA PHE A 465 -30.49 -4.18 30.25
C PHE A 465 -31.53 -5.29 30.12
N GLU A 466 -32.82 -4.94 30.05
CA GLU A 466 -33.90 -5.91 29.89
C GLU A 466 -33.78 -6.71 28.59
N THR A 467 -33.39 -6.05 27.51
CA THR A 467 -33.11 -6.69 26.23
C THR A 467 -31.87 -7.56 26.32
N MET A 468 -30.83 -7.10 27.03
CA MET A 468 -29.59 -7.87 27.22
C MET A 468 -29.82 -9.15 28.03
N LYS A 469 -30.72 -9.12 29.03
CA LYS A 469 -31.08 -10.30 29.84
C LYS A 469 -31.57 -11.47 29.00
N LYS A 470 -32.30 -11.21 27.91
CA LYS A 470 -32.79 -12.26 26.99
C LYS A 470 -31.67 -13.07 26.34
N PHE A 471 -30.43 -12.56 26.32
CA PHE A 471 -29.27 -13.28 25.78
C PHE A 471 -28.54 -14.14 26.82
N ILE A 472 -28.96 -14.08 28.09
CA ILE A 472 -28.42 -14.88 29.22
C ILE A 472 -28.96 -16.32 29.21
N ASP A 473 -30.23 -16.52 28.83
CA ASP A 473 -31.01 -17.75 29.06
C ASP A 473 -30.43 -19.05 28.45
N ASN A 474 -29.33 -18.98 27.69
CA ASN A 474 -28.68 -20.13 27.04
C ASN A 474 -27.17 -20.28 27.34
N ARG A 475 -26.60 -19.60 28.35
CA ARG A 475 -25.14 -19.58 28.56
C ARG A 475 -24.71 -19.63 30.03
N ASN A 476 -23.72 -20.46 30.35
CA ASN A 476 -23.08 -20.49 31.67
C ASN A 476 -22.15 -19.29 31.84
N ILE A 477 -22.56 -18.34 32.68
CA ILE A 477 -21.73 -17.22 33.15
C ILE A 477 -20.51 -17.71 33.94
N ASP A 478 -20.59 -18.91 34.54
CA ASP A 478 -19.56 -19.52 35.38
C ASP A 478 -18.22 -19.80 34.68
N ASN A 479 -18.20 -19.82 33.34
CA ASN A 479 -16.97 -20.01 32.55
C ASN A 479 -16.24 -18.69 32.23
N LEU A 480 -16.75 -17.54 32.68
CA LEU A 480 -16.10 -16.24 32.48
C LEU A 480 -15.01 -16.03 33.54
N ASP A 481 -13.82 -15.71 33.05
CA ASP A 481 -12.69 -15.35 33.88
C ASP A 481 -12.87 -13.90 34.38
N MET A 482 -13.40 -13.76 35.60
CA MET A 482 -13.71 -12.48 36.24
C MET A 482 -12.48 -11.60 36.45
N GLU A 483 -11.27 -12.16 36.48
CA GLU A 483 -10.03 -11.36 36.57
C GLU A 483 -9.80 -10.52 35.31
N LYS A 484 -10.36 -10.93 34.17
CA LYS A 484 -10.27 -10.19 32.91
C LYS A 484 -11.31 -9.07 32.78
N CYS A 485 -12.24 -8.96 33.73
CA CYS A 485 -13.25 -7.91 33.71
C CYS A 485 -12.62 -6.54 33.99
N ILE A 486 -12.95 -5.55 33.15
CA ILE A 486 -12.48 -4.18 33.34
C ILE A 486 -13.52 -3.41 34.14
N LYS A 487 -13.24 -3.16 35.42
CA LYS A 487 -14.17 -2.51 36.37
C LYS A 487 -14.32 -1.00 36.14
N ASP A 488 -13.42 -0.38 35.38
CA ASP A 488 -13.47 1.05 35.08
C ASP A 488 -14.61 1.42 34.12
N VAL A 489 -15.05 0.47 33.29
CA VAL A 489 -16.16 0.67 32.36
C VAL A 489 -17.46 0.38 33.11
N ARG A 490 -18.10 1.42 33.62
CA ARG A 490 -19.33 1.32 34.43
C ARG A 490 -20.56 1.43 33.54
N ILE A 491 -21.08 0.28 33.11
CA ILE A 491 -22.40 0.17 32.48
C ILE A 491 -23.35 -0.47 33.51
N PRO A 492 -24.49 0.17 33.86
CA PRO A 492 -25.40 -0.38 34.87
C PRO A 492 -25.84 -1.81 34.53
N GLY A 493 -25.68 -2.73 35.48
CA GLY A 493 -26.04 -4.14 35.34
C GLY A 493 -25.16 -4.96 34.37
N CYS A 494 -24.07 -4.40 33.84
CA CYS A 494 -23.23 -5.09 32.85
C CYS A 494 -21.74 -5.02 33.19
N LEU A 495 -21.05 -6.14 32.98
CA LEU A 495 -19.60 -6.24 33.01
C LEU A 495 -19.02 -6.08 31.62
N PHE A 496 -17.90 -5.38 31.50
CA PHE A 496 -17.20 -5.19 30.24
C PHE A 496 -15.94 -6.05 30.16
N PHE A 497 -15.85 -6.83 29.08
CA PHE A 497 -14.69 -7.64 28.75
C PHE A 497 -14.10 -7.20 27.42
N LYS A 498 -12.81 -6.87 27.41
CA LYS A 498 -12.09 -6.42 26.21
C LYS A 498 -11.89 -7.57 25.23
N LEU A 499 -12.00 -7.29 23.93
CA LEU A 499 -11.65 -8.26 22.90
C LEU A 499 -10.14 -8.57 22.90
N PRO A 500 -9.73 -9.84 22.69
CA PRO A 500 -8.33 -10.22 22.66
C PRO A 500 -7.62 -9.60 21.45
N HIS A 501 -6.43 -9.05 21.68
CA HIS A 501 -5.60 -8.45 20.63
C HIS A 501 -4.39 -9.34 20.32
N LYS A 502 -4.03 -9.48 19.04
CA LYS A 502 -2.91 -10.34 18.59
C LYS A 502 -1.54 -9.95 19.19
N ASP A 503 -1.32 -8.65 19.39
CA ASP A 503 -0.07 -8.09 19.93
C ASP A 503 -0.03 -8.06 21.48
N GLY A 504 -0.93 -8.80 22.13
CA GLY A 504 -0.97 -8.95 23.59
C GLY A 504 -2.06 -8.15 24.31
N PRO A 505 -2.27 -8.42 25.62
CA PRO A 505 -3.44 -7.96 26.38
C PRO A 505 -3.50 -6.44 26.58
N ASN A 506 -2.34 -5.76 26.57
CA ASN A 506 -2.26 -4.30 26.77
C ASN A 506 -2.71 -3.50 25.54
N LYS A 507 -2.86 -4.11 24.37
CA LYS A 507 -3.27 -3.43 23.13
C LYS A 507 -4.78 -3.49 22.92
N ARG A 508 -5.38 -2.41 22.43
CA ARG A 508 -6.84 -2.31 22.23
C ARG A 508 -7.27 -2.70 20.83
N VAL A 509 -8.43 -3.31 20.71
CA VAL A 509 -9.02 -3.68 19.42
C VAL A 509 -9.76 -2.47 18.86
N GLY A 510 -9.34 -1.99 17.69
CA GLY A 510 -9.96 -0.85 17.00
C GLY A 510 -11.07 -1.24 16.02
N ASN A 511 -10.98 -2.42 15.39
CA ASN A 511 -11.99 -2.92 14.45
C ASN A 511 -12.20 -4.45 14.65
N PRO A 512 -13.39 -4.88 15.07
CA PRO A 512 -13.70 -6.30 15.29
C PRO A 512 -13.90 -7.06 13.96
N LEU A 513 -14.04 -6.37 12.83
CA LEU A 513 -14.09 -6.94 11.48
C LEU A 513 -12.71 -6.94 10.80
N SER A 514 -11.64 -6.78 11.57
CA SER A 514 -10.27 -6.85 11.04
C SER A 514 -9.84 -8.30 10.77
N LYS A 515 -8.76 -8.46 9.98
CA LYS A 515 -8.23 -9.77 9.59
C LYS A 515 -7.94 -10.71 10.77
N ASP A 516 -7.61 -10.14 11.93
CA ASP A 516 -7.22 -10.91 13.12
C ASP A 516 -8.41 -11.69 13.71
N PHE A 517 -9.65 -11.30 13.36
CA PHE A 517 -10.88 -11.94 13.83
C PHE A 517 -11.53 -12.88 12.80
N ILE A 518 -10.92 -13.10 11.62
CA ILE A 518 -11.45 -14.01 10.59
C ILE A 518 -11.72 -15.41 11.17
N LYS A 519 -10.77 -15.94 11.94
CA LYS A 519 -10.91 -17.26 12.59
C LYS A 519 -12.08 -17.27 13.58
N LYS A 520 -12.29 -16.16 14.29
CA LYS A 520 -13.37 -15.97 15.27
C LYS A 520 -14.74 -15.83 14.64
N ILE A 521 -14.79 -15.34 13.41
CA ILE A 521 -16.00 -15.34 12.60
C ILE A 521 -16.30 -16.78 12.15
N SER A 522 -15.30 -17.49 11.63
CA SER A 522 -15.50 -18.86 11.13
C SER A 522 -15.86 -19.88 12.21
N ASP A 523 -15.35 -19.72 13.44
CA ASP A 523 -15.66 -20.62 14.56
C ASP A 523 -16.96 -20.24 15.31
N GLY A 524 -17.66 -19.19 14.87
CA GLY A 524 -18.92 -18.74 15.46
C GLY A 524 -18.78 -17.92 16.75
N THR A 525 -17.56 -17.65 17.22
CA THR A 525 -17.29 -16.77 18.37
C THR A 525 -17.80 -15.36 18.10
N LEU A 526 -17.53 -14.81 16.91
CA LEU A 526 -17.95 -13.48 16.47
C LEU A 526 -19.00 -13.62 15.37
N LYS A 527 -20.27 -13.29 15.67
CA LYS A 527 -21.38 -13.40 14.73
C LYS A 527 -22.37 -12.27 14.89
N SER A 528 -23.19 -12.01 13.88
CA SER A 528 -24.31 -11.07 14.01
C SER A 528 -25.45 -11.70 14.82
N SER A 529 -26.19 -10.87 15.56
CA SER A 529 -27.48 -11.27 16.14
C SER A 529 -28.62 -11.28 15.11
N MET A 530 -28.39 -10.74 13.91
CA MET A 530 -29.36 -10.66 12.81
C MET A 530 -29.42 -11.98 12.02
N SER A 531 -30.28 -12.01 10.99
CA SER A 531 -30.49 -13.15 10.08
C SER A 531 -29.21 -13.62 9.36
N THR A 532 -29.32 -14.72 8.61
CA THR A 532 -28.24 -15.33 7.80
C THR A 532 -27.48 -14.32 6.94
N ILE A 533 -28.18 -13.31 6.40
CA ILE A 533 -27.67 -12.26 5.53
C ILE A 533 -26.49 -11.49 6.16
N SER A 534 -26.57 -11.17 7.45
CA SER A 534 -25.47 -10.45 8.13
C SER A 534 -24.25 -11.33 8.34
N ASN A 535 -24.41 -12.64 8.49
CA ASN A 535 -23.29 -13.57 8.60
C ASN A 535 -22.63 -13.80 7.23
N ASP A 536 -23.43 -13.83 6.15
CA ASP A 536 -22.92 -13.89 4.78
C ASP A 536 -22.11 -12.64 4.42
N LEU A 537 -22.56 -11.47 4.86
CA LEU A 537 -21.83 -10.20 4.69
C LEU A 537 -20.45 -10.23 5.35
N ILE A 538 -20.38 -10.72 6.60
CA ILE A 538 -19.12 -10.86 7.32
C ILE A 538 -18.20 -11.87 6.60
N SER A 539 -18.76 -12.96 6.06
CA SER A 539 -18.03 -13.92 5.24
C SER A 539 -17.49 -13.31 3.94
N HIS A 540 -18.31 -12.54 3.22
CA HIS A 540 -17.92 -11.82 2.00
C HIS A 540 -16.79 -10.83 2.27
N GLN A 541 -16.87 -10.07 3.37
CA GLN A 541 -15.82 -9.15 3.80
C GLN A 541 -14.49 -9.88 4.04
N ASN A 542 -14.53 -11.09 4.61
CA ASN A 542 -13.34 -11.90 4.82
C ASN A 542 -12.74 -12.39 3.50
N LYS A 543 -13.57 -12.83 2.55
CA LYS A 543 -13.12 -13.26 1.21
C LYS A 543 -12.38 -12.14 0.46
N ILE A 544 -12.90 -10.91 0.49
CA ILE A 544 -12.27 -9.78 -0.20
C ILE A 544 -11.03 -9.22 0.51
N SER A 545 -10.86 -9.49 1.81
CA SER A 545 -9.77 -8.92 2.61
C SER A 545 -8.38 -9.32 2.10
N TYR A 546 -8.22 -10.53 1.55
CA TYR A 546 -6.95 -10.93 0.93
C TYR A 546 -6.66 -10.09 -0.31
N TRP A 547 -7.64 -9.93 -1.21
CA TRP A 547 -7.50 -9.13 -2.42
C TRP A 547 -7.17 -7.68 -2.08
N VAL A 548 -7.85 -7.04 -1.13
CA VAL A 548 -7.58 -5.65 -0.72
C VAL A 548 -6.11 -5.43 -0.30
N ASN A 549 -5.49 -6.42 0.35
CA ASN A 549 -4.12 -6.32 0.85
C ASN A 549 -3.06 -6.67 -0.20
N SER A 550 -3.40 -7.52 -1.17
CA SER A 550 -2.46 -8.05 -2.16
C SER A 550 -2.61 -7.43 -3.54
N SER A 551 -3.80 -6.93 -3.90
CA SER A 551 -4.13 -6.45 -5.24
C SER A 551 -3.17 -5.38 -5.72
N LYS A 552 -2.84 -4.38 -4.90
CA LYS A 552 -1.86 -3.35 -5.28
C LYS A 552 -0.51 -3.94 -5.72
N ARG A 553 -0.01 -4.95 -5.00
CA ARG A 553 1.26 -5.62 -5.31
C ARG A 553 1.17 -6.54 -6.52
N ILE A 554 0.03 -7.20 -6.70
CA ILE A 554 -0.24 -8.09 -7.83
C ILE A 554 -0.42 -7.28 -9.12
N LEU A 555 -1.17 -6.17 -9.05
CA LEU A 555 -1.43 -5.27 -10.17
C LEU A 555 -0.21 -4.44 -10.55
N SER A 556 0.72 -4.20 -9.62
CA SER A 556 1.97 -3.49 -9.89
C SER A 556 3.08 -4.38 -10.45
N GLN A 557 2.84 -5.68 -10.69
CA GLN A 557 3.86 -6.55 -11.28
C GLN A 557 4.15 -6.13 -12.72
N LEU A 558 5.43 -6.04 -13.07
CA LEU A 558 5.86 -5.75 -14.43
C LEU A 558 5.78 -7.03 -15.28
N ILE A 559 5.06 -6.95 -16.39
CA ILE A 559 4.89 -8.07 -17.32
C ILE A 559 5.24 -7.57 -18.71
N ILE A 560 6.23 -8.23 -19.31
CA ILE A 560 6.74 -7.91 -20.63
C ILE A 560 6.40 -9.10 -21.54
N PRO A 561 5.63 -8.88 -22.63
CA PRO A 561 5.36 -9.93 -23.61
C PRO A 561 6.63 -10.30 -24.36
N TYR A 562 6.83 -11.59 -24.64
CA TYR A 562 7.94 -12.05 -25.46
C TYR A 562 7.66 -11.84 -26.95
N ASP A 563 6.43 -12.11 -27.40
CA ASP A 563 5.94 -11.80 -28.75
C ASP A 563 4.72 -10.86 -28.70
N ALA A 564 4.89 -9.64 -29.19
CA ALA A 564 3.83 -8.62 -29.19
C ALA A 564 2.67 -8.96 -30.16
N ASP A 565 2.93 -9.79 -31.17
CA ASP A 565 1.97 -10.13 -32.23
C ASP A 565 1.31 -11.49 -31.99
N ASN A 566 2.01 -12.47 -31.39
CA ASN A 566 1.48 -13.82 -31.16
C ASN A 566 1.01 -14.11 -29.73
N GLY A 567 1.31 -13.25 -28.76
CA GLY A 567 0.75 -13.33 -27.40
C GLY A 567 1.25 -14.51 -26.55
N ASP A 568 2.42 -15.06 -26.88
CA ASP A 568 3.15 -16.03 -26.04
C ASP A 568 4.17 -15.35 -25.13
#